data_AF-A0A8J7F464-F1
#
_entry.id   AF-A0A8J7F464-F1
#
_cell.length_a   1.000
_cell.length_b   1.000
_cell.length_c   1.000
_cell.angle_alpha   90.00
_cell.angle_beta   90.00
_cell.angle_gamma   90.00
#
_symmetry.space_group_name_H-M   'P 1'
#
loop_
_entity.id
_entity.type
_entity.pdbx_description
1 polymer ?
#
loop_
_entity_poly.entity_id
_entity_poly.type
_entity_poly.pdbx_seq_one_letter_code
_entity_poly.pdbx_strand_id
1 'polypeptide(L)'
;MFTYFAYNLRIHSEILFPELITFDCESNRTEKLPEVILEQREINHAEIENADGGNRFVGHLEINKSQFCRFLVEFGRKIVIEPTPGIAQDIIRPGILGPIFSVLLRQRGLLTIHASCVAIDGEAVAFIGHSGWGKSTLANAFYNQGYPLLTDDVMAIQVNEQSETHPITFPAYPCVKLLPDAAASLGYDFDQLAVINSDLLKRHNTLAERFVQKPLPIKRIYALEKIAAPYHQVEPLSCQNALVELVRHSRVTNLLTTPEFVSAHLHQCTQLLKKVPVYRLKRYKGLTALPDLVKLIEDDVAKNNRVISYT
;
A
#
# COMPACT_ATOMS: atom_id res chain seq x y z
N MET A 1 14.04 21.43 4.27
CA MET A 1 12.84 20.77 3.72
C MET A 1 13.32 19.68 2.77
N PHE A 2 12.84 18.47 2.95
CA PHE A 2 13.23 17.31 2.15
C PHE A 2 12.25 17.09 0.99
N THR A 3 12.73 16.59 -0.14
CA THR A 3 11.93 16.34 -1.34
C THR A 3 11.96 14.87 -1.73
N TYR A 4 10.77 14.29 -1.89
CA TYR A 4 10.58 12.89 -2.21
C TYR A 4 9.62 12.69 -3.38
N PHE A 5 9.66 11.48 -3.94
CA PHE A 5 8.69 11.03 -4.93
C PHE A 5 8.08 9.68 -4.52
N ALA A 6 6.75 9.64 -4.40
CA ALA A 6 5.99 8.42 -4.10
C ALA A 6 4.56 8.55 -4.61
N TYR A 7 3.93 7.44 -4.99
CA TYR A 7 2.58 7.41 -5.58
C TYR A 7 2.42 8.32 -6.80
N ASN A 8 3.51 8.55 -7.53
CA ASN A 8 3.61 9.51 -8.63
C ASN A 8 3.31 10.97 -8.22
N LEU A 9 3.57 11.31 -6.94
CA LEU A 9 3.41 12.64 -6.36
C LEU A 9 4.76 13.17 -5.88
N ARG A 10 4.99 14.47 -6.08
CA ARG A 10 6.12 15.19 -5.49
C ARG A 10 5.75 15.67 -4.09
N ILE A 11 6.51 15.21 -3.12
CA ILE A 11 6.23 15.38 -1.69
C ILE A 11 7.34 16.24 -1.10
N HIS A 12 6.98 17.36 -0.48
CA HIS A 12 7.90 18.12 0.37
C HIS A 12 7.57 17.84 1.84
N SER A 13 8.60 17.66 2.66
CA SER A 13 8.42 17.32 4.07
C SER A 13 9.42 18.03 4.97
N GLU A 14 8.95 18.49 6.13
CA GLU A 14 9.81 18.91 7.24
C GLU A 14 10.39 17.72 8.01
N ILE A 15 9.70 16.57 7.96
CA ILE A 15 10.14 15.31 8.56
C ILE A 15 11.03 14.54 7.57
N LEU A 16 12.15 13.99 8.06
CA LEU A 16 13.05 13.12 7.29
C LEU A 16 12.43 11.72 7.14
N PHE A 17 12.33 11.21 5.90
CA PHE A 17 11.86 9.88 5.56
C PHE A 17 12.94 9.10 4.78
N PRO A 18 13.81 8.36 5.48
CA PRO A 18 14.81 7.50 4.83
C PRO A 18 14.21 6.42 3.92
N GLU A 19 12.93 6.09 4.11
CA GLU A 19 12.21 5.06 3.37
C GLU A 19 11.79 5.50 1.95
N LEU A 20 11.73 6.82 1.70
CA LEU A 20 11.25 7.38 0.44
C LEU A 20 12.40 7.65 -0.54
N ILE A 21 12.10 7.56 -1.84
CA ILE A 21 13.04 7.92 -2.90
C ILE A 21 13.25 9.44 -2.86
N THR A 22 14.50 9.86 -2.66
CA THR A 22 14.89 11.27 -2.77
C THR A 22 14.84 11.71 -4.23
N PHE A 23 14.29 12.90 -4.46
CA PHE A 23 14.25 13.49 -5.79
C PHE A 23 15.32 14.58 -5.88
N ASP A 24 16.41 14.32 -6.60
CA ASP A 24 17.47 15.31 -6.80
C ASP A 24 17.02 16.37 -7.81
N CYS A 25 16.70 17.57 -7.30
CA CYS A 25 16.30 18.73 -8.08
C CYS A 25 17.38 19.18 -9.09
N GLU A 26 18.65 18.83 -8.90
CA GLU A 26 19.76 19.30 -9.74
C GLU A 26 19.68 18.82 -11.20
N SER A 27 19.01 17.70 -11.46
CA SER A 27 18.92 17.09 -12.80
C SER A 27 17.74 17.57 -13.64
N ASN A 28 16.74 18.22 -13.05
CA ASN A 28 15.53 18.68 -13.73
C ASN A 28 15.24 20.15 -13.39
N ARG A 29 15.78 21.07 -14.20
CA ARG A 29 15.72 22.55 -14.07
C ARG A 29 14.32 23.21 -14.10
N THR A 30 13.24 22.47 -13.93
CA THR A 30 11.93 23.06 -13.67
C THR A 30 11.56 22.81 -12.22
N GLU A 31 11.70 23.85 -11.38
CA GLU A 31 11.14 23.93 -10.03
C GLU A 31 9.61 23.81 -10.12
N LYS A 32 9.11 22.58 -10.25
CA LYS A 32 7.69 22.33 -10.17
C LYS A 32 7.31 22.38 -8.68
N LEU A 33 6.22 23.08 -8.35
CA LEU A 33 5.69 23.16 -6.98
C LEU A 33 5.32 21.76 -6.42
N PRO A 34 5.48 21.51 -5.10
CA PRO A 34 5.07 20.25 -4.50
C PRO A 34 3.58 20.00 -4.64
N GLU A 35 3.20 18.74 -4.81
CA GLU A 35 1.80 18.31 -4.87
C GLU A 35 1.26 17.90 -3.49
N VAL A 36 2.18 17.56 -2.57
CA VAL A 36 1.92 17.23 -1.18
C VAL A 36 2.95 17.93 -0.29
N ILE A 37 2.50 18.53 0.81
CA ILE A 37 3.35 19.15 1.83
C ILE A 37 3.09 18.47 3.18
N LEU A 38 4.16 18.04 3.85
CA LEU A 38 4.15 17.56 5.23
C LEU A 38 4.83 18.57 6.16
N GLU A 39 4.07 19.06 7.13
CA GLU A 39 4.54 19.99 8.16
C GLU A 39 4.48 19.32 9.54
N GLN A 40 5.43 19.66 10.41
CA GLN A 40 5.41 19.25 11.81
C GLN A 40 5.16 20.46 12.71
N ARG A 41 3.93 20.61 13.20
CA ARG A 41 3.51 21.73 14.05
C ARG A 41 2.25 21.39 14.82
N GLU A 42 1.90 22.25 15.78
CA GLU A 42 0.60 22.18 16.46
C GLU A 42 -0.55 22.44 15.47
N ILE A 43 -1.63 21.69 15.63
CA ILE A 43 -2.89 21.88 14.90
C ILE A 43 -3.73 22.89 15.68
N ASN A 44 -4.06 24.01 15.05
CA ASN A 44 -4.75 25.09 15.76
C ASN A 44 -6.25 24.80 15.94
N HIS A 45 -6.90 25.52 16.86
CA HIS A 45 -8.32 25.31 17.16
C HIS A 45 -9.24 25.50 15.96
N ALA A 46 -8.99 26.51 15.13
CA ALA A 46 -9.79 26.77 13.94
C ALA A 46 -9.70 25.62 12.92
N GLU A 47 -8.53 24.98 12.76
CA GLU A 47 -8.36 23.81 11.89
C GLU A 47 -9.19 22.62 12.36
N ILE A 48 -9.31 22.43 13.69
CA ILE A 48 -10.12 21.37 14.29
C ILE A 48 -11.61 21.66 14.10
N GLU A 49 -12.04 22.89 14.36
CA GLU A 49 -13.44 23.30 14.23
C GLU A 49 -13.91 23.25 12.77
N ASN A 50 -13.02 23.52 11.81
CA ASN A 50 -13.31 23.47 10.39
C ASN A 50 -13.16 22.07 9.76
N ALA A 51 -12.87 21.04 10.56
CA ALA A 51 -12.78 19.66 10.07
C ALA A 51 -14.17 19.15 9.68
N ASP A 52 -14.32 18.73 8.42
CA ASP A 52 -15.58 18.21 7.86
C ASP A 52 -15.64 16.67 7.87
N GLY A 53 -14.59 16.02 8.39
CA GLY A 53 -14.42 14.56 8.36
C GLY A 53 -14.14 14.01 6.96
N GLY A 54 -14.00 14.90 5.97
CA GLY A 54 -13.84 14.58 4.57
C GLY A 54 -12.60 15.22 3.97
N ASN A 55 -12.74 16.41 3.39
CA ASN A 55 -11.62 17.16 2.79
C ASN A 55 -10.68 17.74 3.83
N ARG A 56 -11.15 18.01 5.05
CA ARG A 56 -10.35 18.36 6.22
C ARG A 56 -10.59 17.31 7.28
N PHE A 57 -9.64 16.39 7.39
CA PHE A 57 -9.75 15.26 8.30
C PHE A 57 -8.75 15.40 9.44
N VAL A 58 -9.25 15.53 10.67
CA VAL A 58 -8.43 15.49 11.89
C VAL A 58 -8.55 14.10 12.51
N GLY A 59 -7.41 13.49 12.82
CA GLY A 59 -7.34 12.19 13.46
C GLY A 59 -6.16 12.09 14.42
N HIS A 60 -5.99 10.90 14.98
CA HIS A 60 -4.87 10.61 15.87
C HIS A 60 -4.38 9.17 15.69
N LEU A 61 -3.11 8.94 16.01
CA LEU A 61 -2.50 7.62 16.08
C LEU A 61 -2.42 7.17 17.54
N GLU A 62 -2.73 5.90 17.78
CA GLU A 62 -2.71 5.30 19.11
C GLU A 62 -1.85 4.03 19.16
N ILE A 63 -1.17 3.82 20.28
CA ILE A 63 -0.54 2.56 20.66
C ILE A 63 -1.05 2.23 22.07
N ASN A 64 -1.54 1.00 22.28
CA ASN A 64 -2.07 0.56 23.59
C ASN A 64 -3.15 1.50 24.18
N LYS A 65 -4.01 2.08 23.33
CA LYS A 65 -5.04 3.08 23.70
C LYS A 65 -4.48 4.42 24.22
N SER A 66 -3.19 4.67 24.01
CA SER A 66 -2.56 5.96 24.28
C SER A 66 -2.26 6.66 22.97
N GLN A 67 -2.83 7.85 22.80
CA GLN A 67 -2.54 8.73 21.68
C GLN A 67 -1.08 9.20 21.74
N PHE A 68 -0.36 9.08 20.63
CA PHE A 68 1.02 9.53 20.51
C PHE A 68 1.26 10.56 19.40
N CYS A 69 0.26 10.81 18.55
CA CYS A 69 0.34 11.77 17.46
C CYS A 69 -1.07 12.20 17.04
N ARG A 70 -1.31 13.50 16.87
CA ARG A 70 -2.46 14.04 16.14
C ARG A 70 -2.04 14.36 14.73
N PHE A 71 -2.99 14.33 13.81
CA PHE A 71 -2.74 14.70 12.43
C PHE A 71 -3.95 15.38 11.80
N LEU A 72 -3.68 16.23 10.82
CA LEU A 72 -4.67 16.84 9.94
C LEU A 72 -4.28 16.53 8.50
N VAL A 73 -5.26 16.12 7.68
CA VAL A 73 -5.09 15.94 6.23
C VAL A 73 -6.08 16.84 5.50
N GLU A 74 -5.57 17.69 4.61
CA GLU A 74 -6.36 18.67 3.89
C GLU A 74 -6.27 18.51 2.36
N PHE A 75 -7.44 18.39 1.72
CA PHE A 75 -7.68 18.42 0.28
C PHE A 75 -6.74 17.55 -0.55
N GLY A 76 -6.24 16.47 0.04
CA GLY A 76 -5.27 15.57 -0.57
C GLY A 76 -3.91 16.21 -0.87
N ARG A 77 -3.59 17.37 -0.27
CA ARG A 77 -2.41 18.20 -0.61
C ARG A 77 -1.54 18.55 0.60
N LYS A 78 -2.07 18.46 1.81
CA LYS A 78 -1.35 18.82 3.02
C LYS A 78 -1.57 17.79 4.11
N ILE A 79 -0.49 17.46 4.81
CA ILE A 79 -0.51 16.69 6.05
C ILE A 79 0.19 17.53 7.12
N VAL A 80 -0.49 17.73 8.24
CA VAL A 80 0.10 18.34 9.44
C VAL A 80 0.23 17.26 10.49
N ILE A 81 1.42 17.13 11.08
CA ILE A 81 1.74 16.16 12.10
C ILE A 81 2.04 16.89 13.41
N GLU A 82 1.28 16.57 14.45
CA GLU A 82 1.45 17.08 15.81
C GLU A 82 1.81 15.90 16.72
N PRO A 83 3.11 15.57 16.85
CA PRO A 83 3.57 14.44 17.65
C PRO A 83 3.59 14.79 19.15
N THR A 84 3.36 13.80 20.01
CA THR A 84 3.57 13.98 21.46
C THR A 84 5.05 14.27 21.73
N PRO A 85 5.41 15.23 22.60
CA PRO A 85 6.80 15.53 22.91
C PRO A 85 7.60 14.29 23.33
N GLY A 86 8.78 14.12 22.74
CA GLY A 86 9.71 13.02 23.06
C GLY A 86 9.42 11.69 22.37
N ILE A 87 8.35 11.57 21.58
CA ILE A 87 8.12 10.36 20.78
C ILE A 87 9.16 10.23 19.67
N ALA A 88 9.68 9.02 19.47
CA ALA A 88 10.68 8.76 18.45
C ALA A 88 10.06 8.78 17.04
N GLN A 89 10.78 9.36 16.07
CA GLN A 89 10.28 9.56 14.70
C GLN A 89 10.01 8.23 13.97
N ASP A 90 10.81 7.20 14.23
CA ASP A 90 10.61 5.85 13.71
C ASP A 90 9.26 5.23 14.12
N ILE A 91 8.70 5.61 15.27
CA ILE A 91 7.36 5.19 15.69
C ILE A 91 6.26 5.90 14.88
N ILE A 92 6.48 7.17 14.50
CA ILE A 92 5.48 7.99 13.81
C ILE A 92 5.47 7.73 12.30
N ARG A 93 6.66 7.59 11.67
CA ARG A 93 6.79 7.46 10.20
C ARG A 93 5.91 6.35 9.59
N PRO A 94 5.79 5.14 10.17
CA PRO A 94 4.89 4.10 9.66
C PRO A 94 3.41 4.51 9.69
N GLY A 95 3.01 5.29 10.69
CA GLY A 95 1.67 5.87 10.78
C GLY A 95 1.44 6.93 9.69
N ILE A 96 2.45 7.75 9.42
CA ILE A 96 2.39 8.76 8.36
C ILE A 96 2.28 8.09 6.98
N LEU A 97 3.23 7.21 6.63
CA LEU A 97 3.29 6.58 5.30
C LEU A 97 2.19 5.54 5.06
N GLY A 98 1.56 5.04 6.12
CA GLY A 98 0.47 4.07 6.07
C GLY A 98 -0.93 4.73 6.13
N PRO A 99 -1.60 4.70 7.30
CA PRO A 99 -2.98 5.17 7.42
C PRO A 99 -3.17 6.66 7.11
N ILE A 100 -2.26 7.56 7.53
CA ILE A 100 -2.42 9.00 7.26
C ILE A 100 -2.30 9.29 5.75
N PHE A 101 -1.29 8.72 5.08
CA PHE A 101 -1.15 8.86 3.64
C PHE A 101 -2.34 8.24 2.88
N SER A 102 -2.94 7.18 3.41
CA SER A 102 -4.16 6.59 2.83
C SER A 102 -5.33 7.58 2.85
N VAL A 103 -5.49 8.38 3.90
CA VAL A 103 -6.49 9.47 3.94
C VAL A 103 -6.21 10.49 2.84
N LEU A 104 -4.95 10.90 2.67
CA LEU A 104 -4.55 11.84 1.62
C LEU A 104 -4.89 11.30 0.22
N LEU A 105 -4.54 10.05 -0.07
CA LEU A 105 -4.81 9.41 -1.36
C LEU A 105 -6.32 9.27 -1.62
N ARG A 106 -7.10 8.97 -0.59
CA ARG A 106 -8.56 8.91 -0.64
C ARG A 106 -9.18 10.26 -0.97
N GLN A 107 -8.71 11.35 -0.35
CA GLN A 107 -9.15 12.72 -0.69
C GLN A 107 -8.84 13.09 -2.15
N ARG A 108 -7.87 12.43 -2.78
CA ARG A 108 -7.54 12.58 -4.22
C ARG A 108 -8.37 11.65 -5.12
N GLY A 109 -9.38 10.96 -4.58
CA GLY A 109 -10.26 10.08 -5.33
C GLY A 109 -9.63 8.72 -5.68
N LEU A 110 -8.57 8.31 -4.99
CA LEU A 110 -7.96 7.00 -5.18
C LEU A 110 -8.55 5.96 -4.23
N LEU A 111 -8.71 4.73 -4.71
CA LEU A 111 -9.02 3.58 -3.87
C LEU A 111 -7.72 3.10 -3.20
N THR A 112 -7.73 2.96 -1.87
CA THR A 112 -6.57 2.49 -1.11
C THR A 112 -6.85 1.14 -0.47
N ILE A 113 -6.05 0.12 -0.78
CA ILE A 113 -6.17 -1.22 -0.21
C ILE A 113 -4.89 -1.66 0.49
N HIS A 114 -5.03 -2.51 1.52
CA HIS A 114 -3.91 -3.16 2.18
C HIS A 114 -3.41 -4.34 1.35
N ALA A 115 -2.44 -4.06 0.47
CA ALA A 115 -1.86 -5.06 -0.41
C ALA A 115 -0.34 -4.99 -0.44
N SER A 116 0.28 -6.06 -0.90
CA SER A 116 1.64 -6.05 -1.45
C SER A 116 1.54 -6.33 -2.94
N CYS A 117 2.35 -5.69 -3.78
CA CYS A 117 2.21 -5.75 -5.22
C CYS A 117 3.58 -5.85 -5.92
N VAL A 118 3.63 -6.72 -6.90
CA VAL A 118 4.80 -6.97 -7.77
C VAL A 118 4.41 -6.74 -9.22
N ALA A 119 5.41 -6.54 -10.08
CA ALA A 119 5.21 -6.47 -11.51
C ALA A 119 5.60 -7.79 -12.18
N ILE A 120 4.69 -8.32 -13.01
CA ILE A 120 4.94 -9.47 -13.88
C ILE A 120 4.63 -9.00 -15.30
N ASP A 121 5.60 -9.09 -16.20
CA ASP A 121 5.48 -8.67 -17.61
C ASP A 121 4.93 -7.23 -17.81
N GLY A 122 5.29 -6.32 -16.89
CA GLY A 122 4.85 -4.92 -16.94
C GLY A 122 3.42 -4.68 -16.43
N GLU A 123 2.77 -5.69 -15.85
CA GLU A 123 1.46 -5.55 -15.22
C GLU A 123 1.53 -5.82 -13.71
N ALA A 124 0.66 -5.16 -12.95
CA ALA A 124 0.64 -5.25 -11.50
C ALA A 124 -0.14 -6.47 -11.01
N VAL A 125 0.48 -7.28 -10.17
CA VAL A 125 -0.14 -8.42 -9.48
C VAL A 125 -0.13 -8.15 -7.98
N ALA A 126 -1.32 -8.10 -7.39
CA ALA A 126 -1.50 -7.70 -6.00
C ALA A 126 -1.92 -8.87 -5.10
N PHE A 127 -1.45 -8.82 -3.86
CA PHE A 127 -1.71 -9.79 -2.80
C PHE A 127 -2.45 -9.09 -1.66
N ILE A 128 -3.68 -9.50 -1.37
CA ILE A 128 -4.49 -9.02 -0.23
C ILE A 128 -4.74 -10.14 0.78
N GLY A 129 -5.14 -9.79 1.99
CA GLY A 129 -5.33 -10.75 3.08
C GLY A 129 -5.04 -10.13 4.45
N HIS A 130 -5.38 -10.85 5.52
CA HIS A 130 -5.22 -10.35 6.89
C HIS A 130 -3.74 -10.08 7.24
N SER A 131 -3.51 -9.30 8.31
CA SER A 131 -2.15 -9.10 8.84
C SER A 131 -1.54 -10.44 9.23
N GLY A 132 -0.24 -10.61 8.94
CA GLY A 132 0.46 -11.88 9.18
C GLY A 132 0.07 -13.01 8.22
N TRP A 133 -0.75 -12.74 7.19
CA TRP A 133 -1.05 -13.72 6.14
C TRP A 133 0.00 -13.81 5.06
N GLY A 134 1.14 -13.12 5.19
CA GLY A 134 2.33 -13.33 4.37
C GLY A 134 2.32 -12.61 3.02
N LYS A 135 1.53 -11.53 2.87
CA LYS A 135 1.53 -10.68 1.66
C LYS A 135 2.93 -10.16 1.34
N SER A 136 3.58 -9.50 2.31
CA SER A 136 4.93 -8.98 2.20
C SER A 136 5.97 -10.09 2.00
N THR A 137 5.77 -11.25 2.63
CA THR A 137 6.63 -12.43 2.43
C THR A 137 6.55 -12.95 1.00
N LEU A 138 5.34 -13.03 0.44
CA LEU A 138 5.13 -13.46 -0.94
C LEU A 138 5.70 -12.44 -1.93
N ALA A 139 5.47 -11.15 -1.72
CA ALA A 139 6.07 -10.11 -2.54
C ALA A 139 7.61 -10.15 -2.53
N ASN A 140 8.23 -10.42 -1.38
CA ASN A 140 9.67 -10.65 -1.31
C ASN A 140 10.12 -11.93 -2.01
N ALA A 141 9.33 -13.01 -1.98
CA ALA A 141 9.66 -14.24 -2.70
C ALA A 141 9.73 -13.99 -4.22
N PHE A 142 8.79 -13.20 -4.75
CA PHE A 142 8.83 -12.71 -6.13
C PHE A 142 10.06 -11.82 -6.39
N TYR A 143 10.33 -10.86 -5.50
CA TYR A 143 11.49 -9.98 -5.61
C TYR A 143 12.82 -10.76 -5.69
N ASN A 144 12.99 -11.76 -4.83
CA ASN A 144 14.16 -12.64 -4.82
C ASN A 144 14.28 -13.48 -6.10
N GLN A 145 13.19 -13.73 -6.81
CA GLN A 145 13.19 -14.39 -8.12
C GLN A 145 13.38 -13.42 -9.30
N GLY A 146 13.58 -12.12 -9.03
CA GLY A 146 13.89 -11.11 -10.04
C GLY A 146 12.72 -10.21 -10.44
N TYR A 147 11.53 -10.44 -9.89
CA TYR A 147 10.36 -9.62 -10.22
C TYR A 147 10.41 -8.26 -9.52
N PRO A 148 10.08 -7.15 -10.22
CA PRO A 148 10.08 -5.84 -9.59
C PRO A 148 8.99 -5.70 -8.52
N LEU A 149 9.29 -5.02 -7.42
CA LEU A 149 8.28 -4.62 -6.43
C LEU A 149 7.63 -3.29 -6.84
N LEU A 150 6.33 -3.16 -6.61
CA LEU A 150 5.58 -1.91 -6.83
C LEU A 150 5.14 -1.23 -5.52
N THR A 151 4.64 -2.00 -4.56
CA THR A 151 4.27 -1.48 -3.23
C THR A 151 4.19 -2.60 -2.19
N ASP A 152 4.41 -2.26 -0.92
CA ASP A 152 4.05 -3.08 0.22
C ASP A 152 3.29 -2.20 1.23
N ASP A 153 2.20 -2.72 1.80
CA ASP A 153 1.32 -2.10 2.80
C ASP A 153 0.14 -1.26 2.28
N VAL A 154 0.39 -0.25 1.43
CA VAL A 154 -0.64 0.65 0.89
C VAL A 154 -0.57 0.67 -0.65
N MET A 155 -1.58 0.11 -1.28
CA MET A 155 -1.74 0.14 -2.73
C MET A 155 -2.80 1.16 -3.11
N ALA A 156 -2.39 2.18 -3.87
CA ALA A 156 -3.25 3.24 -4.36
C ALA A 156 -3.68 2.93 -5.80
N ILE A 157 -4.99 2.88 -6.02
CA ILE A 157 -5.60 2.45 -7.28
C ILE A 157 -6.39 3.62 -7.86
N GLN A 158 -6.09 3.97 -9.11
CA GLN A 158 -6.94 4.84 -9.90
C GLN A 158 -7.92 3.99 -10.70
N VAL A 159 -9.21 4.19 -10.42
CA VAL A 159 -10.31 3.56 -11.16
C VAL A 159 -10.96 4.64 -12.01
N ASN A 160 -10.68 4.64 -13.32
CA ASN A 160 -11.28 5.61 -14.24
C ASN A 160 -12.63 5.09 -14.73
N GLU A 161 -13.71 5.72 -14.29
CA GLU A 161 -15.07 5.35 -14.69
C GLU A 161 -15.39 5.73 -16.15
N GLN A 162 -14.88 6.89 -16.58
CA GLN A 162 -15.20 7.50 -17.87
C GLN A 162 -14.28 7.04 -19.00
N SER A 163 -13.32 6.16 -18.73
CA SER A 163 -12.32 5.76 -19.71
C SER A 163 -12.29 4.25 -19.88
N GLU A 164 -12.11 3.81 -21.11
CA GLU A 164 -11.78 2.42 -21.43
C GLU A 164 -10.47 1.97 -20.78
N THR A 165 -9.62 2.91 -20.33
CA THR A 165 -8.35 2.62 -19.65
C THR A 165 -8.52 1.63 -18.51
N HIS A 166 -7.64 0.63 -18.48
CA HIS A 166 -7.54 -0.35 -17.41
C HIS A 166 -7.23 0.35 -16.07
N PRO A 167 -7.77 -0.10 -14.93
CA PRO A 167 -7.37 0.41 -13.62
C PRO A 167 -5.86 0.27 -13.44
N ILE A 168 -5.24 1.31 -12.90
CA ILE A 168 -3.79 1.38 -12.68
C ILE A 168 -3.48 1.56 -11.20
N THR A 169 -2.30 1.10 -10.80
CA THR A 169 -1.74 1.33 -9.47
C THR A 169 -0.45 2.13 -9.56
N PHE A 170 -0.16 2.90 -8.52
CA PHE A 170 1.04 3.73 -8.45
C PHE A 170 2.12 3.05 -7.60
N PRO A 171 3.41 3.17 -7.99
CA PRO A 171 4.49 2.74 -7.12
C PRO A 171 4.50 3.58 -5.84
N ALA A 172 4.59 2.91 -4.69
CA ALA A 172 4.65 3.58 -3.40
C ALA A 172 6.07 4.09 -3.12
N TYR A 173 6.85 3.30 -2.41
CA TYR A 173 8.26 3.54 -2.11
C TYR A 173 8.97 2.18 -1.94
N PRO A 174 10.30 2.09 -2.16
CA PRO A 174 11.04 0.85 -2.29
C PRO A 174 11.35 0.22 -0.92
N CYS A 175 10.32 -0.01 -0.11
CA CYS A 175 10.48 -0.58 1.23
C CYS A 175 9.54 -1.77 1.41
N VAL A 176 10.06 -2.85 2.00
CA VAL A 176 9.26 -4.03 2.35
C VAL A 176 9.37 -4.34 3.83
N LYS A 177 8.26 -4.80 4.43
CA LYS A 177 8.22 -5.25 5.82
C LYS A 177 8.59 -6.73 5.92
N LEU A 178 9.67 -7.05 6.63
CA LEU A 178 10.15 -8.41 6.87
C LEU A 178 9.97 -8.83 8.32
N LEU A 179 9.50 -10.05 8.55
CA LEU A 179 9.57 -10.76 9.84
C LEU A 179 10.91 -11.51 9.95
N PRO A 180 11.36 -11.95 11.14
CA PRO A 180 12.68 -12.58 11.31
C PRO A 180 12.77 -13.89 10.52
N ASP A 181 11.78 -14.76 10.65
CA ASP A 181 11.72 -16.04 9.91
C ASP A 181 11.65 -15.83 8.39
N ALA A 182 10.96 -14.77 7.94
CA ALA A 182 10.88 -14.43 6.53
C ALA A 182 12.23 -13.92 6.03
N ALA A 183 12.90 -13.03 6.78
CA ALA A 183 14.23 -12.53 6.46
C ALA A 183 15.23 -13.69 6.35
N ALA A 184 15.27 -14.57 7.35
CA ALA A 184 16.15 -15.74 7.36
C ALA A 184 15.89 -16.67 6.16
N SER A 185 14.64 -17.01 5.87
CA SER A 185 14.29 -17.86 4.72
C SER A 185 14.57 -17.22 3.36
N LEU A 186 14.65 -15.89 3.31
CA LEU A 186 14.89 -15.12 2.09
C LEU A 186 16.36 -14.68 1.96
N GLY A 187 17.23 -15.10 2.88
CA GLY A 187 18.67 -14.82 2.85
C GLY A 187 19.08 -13.42 3.34
N TYR A 188 18.20 -12.71 4.03
CA TYR A 188 18.52 -11.41 4.63
C TYR A 188 19.14 -11.59 6.01
N ASP A 189 20.19 -10.83 6.29
CA ASP A 189 20.66 -10.61 7.67
C ASP A 189 19.66 -9.68 8.37
N PHE A 190 18.74 -10.28 9.13
CA PHE A 190 17.69 -9.56 9.83
C PHE A 190 18.27 -8.50 10.76
N ASP A 191 19.42 -8.73 11.38
CA ASP A 191 20.00 -7.81 12.36
C ASP A 191 20.57 -6.53 11.75
N GLN A 192 20.83 -6.54 10.45
CA GLN A 192 21.26 -5.36 9.68
C GLN A 192 20.10 -4.54 9.10
N LEU A 193 18.85 -5.04 9.16
CA LEU A 193 17.69 -4.33 8.64
C LEU A 193 17.22 -3.20 9.57
N ALA A 194 16.68 -2.14 8.99
CA ALA A 194 16.18 -0.98 9.74
C ALA A 194 14.97 -1.34 10.61
N VAL A 195 14.99 -0.94 11.88
CA VAL A 195 13.91 -1.23 12.84
C VAL A 195 12.68 -0.36 12.53
N ILE A 196 11.49 -0.96 12.49
CA ILE A 196 10.21 -0.25 12.24
C ILE A 196 9.70 0.43 13.53
N ASN A 197 9.92 -0.23 14.66
CA ASN A 197 9.57 0.21 16.01
C ASN A 197 10.40 -0.64 16.98
N SER A 198 10.96 -0.04 18.04
CA SER A 198 11.75 -0.74 19.07
C SER A 198 11.05 -1.95 19.69
N ASP A 199 9.72 -2.02 19.62
CA ASP A 199 8.90 -3.08 20.23
C ASP A 199 8.29 -4.11 19.24
N LEU A 200 8.67 -4.14 17.96
CA LEU A 200 8.09 -5.09 16.98
C LEU A 200 9.09 -5.94 16.20
N LEU A 201 8.75 -7.23 16.06
CA LEU A 201 9.43 -8.28 15.30
C LEU A 201 9.64 -8.00 13.80
N LYS A 202 9.24 -6.85 13.26
CA LYS A 202 9.35 -6.56 11.83
C LYS A 202 10.36 -5.45 11.55
N ARG A 203 11.14 -5.62 10.49
CA ARG A 203 12.14 -4.66 10.01
C ARG A 203 11.86 -4.20 8.59
N HIS A 204 12.22 -2.96 8.27
CA HIS A 204 12.17 -2.39 6.93
C HIS A 204 13.43 -2.80 6.17
N ASN A 205 13.21 -3.30 4.96
CA ASN A 205 14.27 -3.47 3.98
C ASN A 205 14.04 -2.48 2.82
N THR A 206 14.93 -1.50 2.70
CA THR A 206 14.94 -0.57 1.59
C THR A 206 15.62 -1.24 0.40
N LEU A 207 14.90 -1.40 -0.69
CA LEU A 207 15.37 -2.06 -1.89
C LEU A 207 16.18 -1.08 -2.74
N ALA A 208 17.43 -1.45 -3.03
CA ALA A 208 18.33 -0.64 -3.86
C ALA A 208 18.00 -0.72 -5.37
N GLU A 209 17.40 -1.82 -5.80
CA GLU A 209 17.15 -2.13 -7.21
C GLU A 209 15.75 -2.74 -7.43
N ARG A 210 15.34 -2.88 -8.70
CA ARG A 210 14.11 -3.58 -9.13
C ARG A 210 12.84 -3.09 -8.42
N PHE A 211 12.76 -1.78 -8.18
CA PHE A 211 11.53 -1.10 -7.81
C PHE A 211 10.89 -0.46 -9.04
N VAL A 212 9.58 -0.62 -9.19
CA VAL A 212 8.82 -0.02 -10.29
C VAL A 212 8.79 1.51 -10.13
N GLN A 213 9.11 2.24 -11.20
CA GLN A 213 9.16 3.72 -11.17
C GLN A 213 7.96 4.39 -11.86
N LYS A 214 7.05 3.61 -12.48
CA LYS A 214 5.92 4.12 -13.26
C LYS A 214 4.62 3.41 -12.87
N PRO A 215 3.45 4.06 -13.02
CA PRO A 215 2.17 3.39 -12.80
C PRO A 215 1.99 2.20 -13.74
N LEU A 216 1.40 1.10 -13.25
CA LEU A 216 1.15 -0.11 -14.04
C LEU A 216 -0.34 -0.47 -14.03
N PRO A 217 -0.87 -1.05 -15.13
CA PRO A 217 -2.21 -1.61 -15.15
C PRO A 217 -2.29 -2.81 -14.21
N ILE A 218 -3.42 -2.97 -13.51
CA ILE A 218 -3.60 -4.05 -12.53
C ILE A 218 -4.09 -5.32 -13.21
N LYS A 219 -3.26 -6.35 -13.32
CA LYS A 219 -3.68 -7.60 -13.97
C LYS A 219 -4.56 -8.46 -13.09
N ARG A 220 -4.22 -8.58 -11.80
CA ARG A 220 -4.88 -9.55 -10.90
C ARG A 220 -4.72 -9.17 -9.44
N ILE A 221 -5.71 -9.56 -8.65
CA ILE A 221 -5.67 -9.50 -7.20
C ILE A 221 -5.87 -10.91 -6.63
N TYR A 222 -4.96 -11.35 -5.77
CA TYR A 222 -5.06 -12.61 -5.04
C TYR A 222 -5.40 -12.34 -3.57
N ALA A 223 -6.55 -12.82 -3.13
CA ALA A 223 -6.92 -12.90 -1.73
C ALA A 223 -6.29 -14.15 -1.11
N LEU A 224 -5.28 -13.95 -0.27
CA LEU A 224 -4.58 -15.04 0.39
C LEU A 224 -5.52 -15.74 1.36
N GLU A 225 -5.43 -17.06 1.45
CA GLU A 225 -6.08 -17.89 2.45
C GLU A 225 -5.08 -18.93 2.97
N LYS A 226 -4.94 -19.06 4.29
CA LYS A 226 -4.06 -20.09 4.87
C LYS A 226 -4.80 -21.40 4.94
N ILE A 227 -4.21 -22.45 4.38
CA ILE A 227 -4.74 -23.81 4.47
C ILE A 227 -3.74 -24.74 5.17
N ALA A 228 -4.26 -25.76 5.85
CA ALA A 228 -3.46 -26.80 6.48
C ALA A 228 -2.97 -27.85 5.47
N ALA A 229 -3.67 -27.98 4.33
CA ALA A 229 -3.32 -28.95 3.30
C ALA A 229 -1.97 -28.61 2.66
N PRO A 230 -1.15 -29.63 2.32
CA PRO A 230 0.24 -29.45 1.87
C PRO A 230 0.36 -29.08 0.39
N TYR A 231 -0.59 -28.30 -0.15
CA TYR A 231 -0.58 -27.85 -1.52
C TYR A 231 -1.09 -26.41 -1.62
N HIS A 232 -0.74 -25.75 -2.72
CA HIS A 232 -1.26 -24.43 -3.06
C HIS A 232 -2.37 -24.57 -4.11
N GLN A 233 -3.35 -23.68 -4.07
CA GLN A 233 -4.45 -23.67 -5.04
C GLN A 233 -4.87 -22.24 -5.35
N VAL A 234 -5.19 -22.01 -6.62
CA VAL A 234 -5.80 -20.78 -7.11
C VAL A 234 -7.21 -21.10 -7.57
N GLU A 235 -8.20 -20.33 -7.11
CA GLU A 235 -9.59 -20.44 -7.55
C GLU A 235 -10.20 -19.04 -7.78
N PRO A 236 -11.00 -18.84 -8.83
CA PRO A 236 -11.66 -17.55 -9.06
C PRO A 236 -12.66 -17.24 -7.94
N LEU A 237 -12.75 -15.98 -7.53
CA LEU A 237 -13.82 -15.52 -6.65
C LEU A 237 -15.00 -15.03 -7.47
N SER A 238 -16.22 -15.31 -6.99
CA SER A 238 -17.41 -14.63 -7.49
C SER A 238 -17.31 -13.13 -7.21
N CYS A 239 -17.98 -12.30 -8.02
CA CYS A 239 -17.97 -10.84 -7.84
C CYS A 239 -18.40 -10.42 -6.43
N GLN A 240 -19.35 -11.12 -5.82
CA GLN A 240 -19.82 -10.85 -4.45
C GLN A 240 -18.72 -11.12 -3.41
N ASN A 241 -18.06 -12.28 -3.49
CA ASN A 241 -16.97 -12.60 -2.57
C ASN A 241 -15.74 -11.69 -2.79
N ALA A 242 -15.45 -11.35 -4.04
CA ALA A 242 -14.39 -10.41 -4.39
C ALA A 242 -14.67 -9.00 -3.81
N LEU A 243 -15.92 -8.53 -3.88
CA LEU A 243 -16.33 -7.25 -3.28
C LEU A 243 -16.13 -7.25 -1.77
N VAL A 244 -16.53 -8.34 -1.09
CA VAL A 244 -16.32 -8.49 0.36
C VAL A 244 -14.84 -8.41 0.70
N GLU A 245 -13.97 -9.10 -0.04
CA GLU A 245 -12.51 -9.07 0.18
C GLU A 245 -11.92 -7.68 -0.07
N LEU A 246 -12.34 -6.98 -1.13
CA LEU A 246 -11.90 -5.62 -1.40
C LEU A 246 -12.31 -4.65 -0.28
N VAL A 247 -13.57 -4.70 0.15
CA VAL A 247 -14.07 -3.84 1.25
C VAL A 247 -13.34 -4.16 2.55
N ARG A 248 -13.19 -5.44 2.89
CA ARG A 248 -12.48 -5.92 4.10
C ARG A 248 -11.04 -5.42 4.15
N HIS A 249 -10.36 -5.41 3.01
CA HIS A 249 -8.95 -5.05 2.91
C HIS A 249 -8.72 -3.60 2.48
N SER A 250 -9.77 -2.80 2.34
CA SER A 250 -9.64 -1.36 2.10
C SER A 250 -9.11 -0.65 3.33
N ARG A 251 -8.27 0.36 3.11
CA ARG A 251 -7.71 1.21 4.17
C ARG A 251 -8.69 2.33 4.52
N VAL A 252 -8.58 2.79 5.77
CA VAL A 252 -9.20 3.99 6.33
C VAL A 252 -10.72 4.08 6.21
N THR A 253 -11.40 2.94 5.96
CA THR A 253 -12.87 2.85 5.91
C THR A 253 -13.54 3.09 7.27
N ASN A 254 -12.80 2.93 8.37
CA ASN A 254 -13.21 3.27 9.73
C ASN A 254 -12.87 4.71 10.13
N LEU A 255 -12.08 5.42 9.33
CA LEU A 255 -11.70 6.82 9.58
C LEU A 255 -12.55 7.77 8.74
N LEU A 256 -12.61 7.53 7.42
CA LEU A 256 -13.39 8.32 6.47
C LEU A 256 -14.78 7.70 6.29
N THR A 257 -15.71 8.12 7.13
CA THR A 257 -17.06 7.53 7.25
C THR A 257 -18.18 8.43 6.74
N THR A 258 -17.86 9.61 6.19
CA THR A 258 -18.87 10.48 5.56
C THR A 258 -19.60 9.73 4.43
N PRO A 259 -20.92 9.94 4.23
CA PRO A 259 -21.70 9.23 3.20
C PRO A 259 -21.06 9.26 1.80
N GLU A 260 -20.47 10.39 1.42
CA GLU A 260 -19.81 10.60 0.13
C GLU A 260 -18.63 9.65 -0.05
N PHE A 261 -17.78 9.53 0.96
CA PHE A 261 -16.63 8.62 0.97
C PHE A 261 -17.03 7.15 0.96
N VAL A 262 -18.07 6.78 1.69
CA VAL A 262 -18.58 5.39 1.72
C VAL A 262 -19.17 5.02 0.35
N SER A 263 -19.98 5.91 -0.24
CA SER A 263 -20.56 5.71 -1.56
C SER A 263 -19.48 5.61 -2.65
N ALA A 264 -18.54 6.55 -2.68
CA ALA A 264 -17.43 6.55 -3.62
C ALA A 264 -16.57 5.28 -3.50
N HIS A 265 -16.29 4.83 -2.27
CA HIS A 265 -15.52 3.62 -2.01
C HIS A 265 -16.19 2.35 -2.58
N LEU A 266 -17.48 2.15 -2.28
CA LEU A 266 -18.22 1.00 -2.79
C LEU A 266 -18.27 1.03 -4.32
N HIS A 267 -18.52 2.21 -4.90
CA HIS A 267 -18.53 2.38 -6.34
C HIS A 267 -17.17 2.04 -6.96
N GLN A 268 -16.06 2.58 -6.44
CA GLN A 268 -14.71 2.25 -6.89
C GLN A 268 -14.42 0.75 -6.84
N CYS A 269 -14.81 0.05 -5.76
CA CYS A 269 -14.66 -1.40 -5.66
C CYS A 269 -15.42 -2.13 -6.76
N THR A 270 -16.68 -1.75 -7.02
CA THR A 270 -17.47 -2.39 -8.10
C THR A 270 -16.89 -2.12 -9.48
N GLN A 271 -16.40 -0.90 -9.75
CA GLN A 271 -15.80 -0.54 -11.03
C GLN A 271 -14.45 -1.25 -11.25
N LEU A 272 -13.67 -1.44 -10.18
CA LEU A 272 -12.44 -2.23 -10.23
C LEU A 272 -12.75 -3.68 -10.66
N LEU A 273 -13.77 -4.31 -10.04
CA LEU A 273 -14.14 -5.70 -10.30
C LEU A 273 -14.68 -5.97 -11.71
N LYS A 274 -15.13 -4.94 -12.43
CA LYS A 274 -15.53 -5.07 -13.84
C LYS A 274 -14.35 -5.38 -14.77
N LYS A 275 -13.13 -4.98 -14.38
CA LYS A 275 -11.93 -5.07 -15.23
C LYS A 275 -10.83 -5.94 -14.61
N VAL A 276 -10.75 -5.98 -13.28
CA VAL A 276 -9.69 -6.71 -12.55
C VAL A 276 -10.27 -7.96 -11.89
N PRO A 277 -9.89 -9.17 -12.32
CA PRO A 277 -10.35 -10.38 -11.68
C PRO A 277 -9.66 -10.60 -10.33
N VAL A 278 -10.41 -11.13 -9.38
CA VAL A 278 -9.93 -11.48 -8.04
C VAL A 278 -10.00 -12.99 -7.85
N TYR A 279 -8.90 -13.56 -7.39
CA TYR A 279 -8.76 -14.99 -7.13
C TYR A 279 -8.48 -15.22 -5.66
N ARG A 280 -8.92 -16.34 -5.12
CA ARG A 280 -8.46 -16.83 -3.84
C ARG A 280 -7.19 -17.66 -4.07
N LEU A 281 -6.15 -17.33 -3.30
CA LEU A 281 -4.88 -18.02 -3.27
C LEU A 281 -4.78 -18.79 -1.96
N LYS A 282 -5.18 -20.06 -1.98
CA LYS A 282 -5.02 -20.98 -0.85
C LYS A 282 -3.56 -21.40 -0.81
N ARG A 283 -2.87 -21.05 0.29
CA ARG A 283 -1.45 -21.32 0.45
C ARG A 283 -1.16 -22.21 1.64
N TYR A 284 -0.28 -23.18 1.42
CA TYR A 284 0.31 -23.98 2.49
C TYR A 284 1.23 -23.11 3.37
N LYS A 285 1.23 -23.39 4.67
CA LYS A 285 2.03 -22.67 5.68
C LYS A 285 3.47 -23.22 5.73
N GLY A 286 4.24 -23.05 4.65
CA GLY A 286 5.65 -23.42 4.60
C GLY A 286 6.45 -22.43 3.77
N LEU A 287 7.55 -21.89 4.34
CA LEU A 287 8.43 -20.95 3.63
C LEU A 287 9.24 -21.66 2.52
N THR A 288 9.54 -22.95 2.70
CA THR A 288 10.20 -23.79 1.69
C THR A 288 9.37 -23.97 0.43
N ALA A 289 8.04 -23.84 0.53
CA ALA A 289 7.11 -23.96 -0.60
C ALA A 289 6.82 -22.61 -1.28
N LEU A 290 7.54 -21.54 -0.94
CA LEU A 290 7.40 -20.24 -1.59
C LEU A 290 7.78 -20.25 -3.09
N PRO A 291 8.86 -20.94 -3.52
CA PRO A 291 9.17 -21.03 -4.95
C PRO A 291 8.04 -21.67 -5.76
N ASP A 292 7.43 -22.75 -5.26
CA ASP A 292 6.30 -23.41 -5.91
C ASP A 292 5.06 -22.50 -5.98
N LEU A 293 4.83 -21.69 -4.93
CA LEU A 293 3.73 -20.72 -4.89
C LEU A 293 3.92 -19.60 -5.93
N VAL A 294 5.15 -19.11 -6.08
CA VAL A 294 5.50 -18.09 -7.08
C VAL A 294 5.25 -18.64 -8.49
N LYS A 295 5.76 -19.85 -8.79
CA LYS A 295 5.53 -20.52 -10.08
C LYS A 295 4.05 -20.75 -10.38
N LEU A 296 3.26 -21.16 -9.40
CA LEU A 296 1.81 -21.34 -9.56
C LEU A 296 1.12 -20.04 -10.02
N ILE A 297 1.51 -18.91 -9.43
CA ILE A 297 0.94 -17.60 -9.75
C ILE A 297 1.42 -17.13 -11.13
N GLU A 298 2.69 -17.32 -11.48
CA GLU A 298 3.22 -17.03 -12.83
C GLU A 298 2.42 -17.77 -13.91
N ASP A 299 2.25 -19.09 -13.73
CA ASP A 299 1.50 -19.93 -14.65
C ASP A 299 0.02 -19.49 -14.78
N ASP A 300 -0.60 -19.12 -13.65
CA ASP A 300 -1.99 -18.63 -13.63
C ASP A 300 -2.12 -17.28 -14.33
N VAL A 301 -1.20 -16.34 -14.10
CA VAL A 301 -1.17 -15.03 -14.77
C VAL A 301 -1.03 -15.20 -16.28
N ALA A 302 -0.11 -16.08 -16.73
CA ALA A 302 0.13 -16.35 -18.14
C ALA A 302 -1.07 -17.00 -18.87
N LYS A 303 -1.79 -17.93 -18.23
CA LYS A 303 -2.92 -18.68 -18.85
C LYS A 303 -4.09 -17.78 -19.29
N ASN A 304 -4.35 -16.69 -18.59
CA ASN A 304 -5.53 -15.83 -18.79
C ASN A 304 -5.24 -14.59 -19.66
N ASN A 305 -4.18 -14.59 -20.47
CA ASN A 305 -4.04 -13.65 -21.59
C ASN A 305 -5.04 -13.92 -22.73
N ARG A 306 -5.91 -14.91 -22.58
CA ARG A 306 -7.08 -15.18 -23.44
C ARG A 306 -8.34 -14.80 -22.67
N VAL A 307 -8.89 -13.64 -23.04
CA VAL A 307 -10.05 -12.96 -22.43
C VAL A 307 -11.19 -13.93 -22.07
N ILE A 308 -11.60 -13.93 -20.79
CA ILE A 308 -12.85 -14.54 -20.33
C ILE A 308 -13.95 -13.51 -20.60
N SER A 309 -14.69 -13.71 -21.70
CA SER A 309 -15.96 -13.04 -21.93
C SER A 309 -16.99 -13.64 -20.99
N TYR A 310 -17.45 -12.88 -19.99
CA TYR A 310 -18.63 -13.24 -19.22
C TYR A 310 -19.86 -12.83 -20.04
N THR A 311 -20.47 -13.80 -20.73
CA THR A 311 -21.89 -13.74 -21.14
C THR A 311 -22.81 -13.85 -19.94
#